data_AF-A0A8S3K1V1-F1
#
_entry.id   AF-A0A8S3K1V1-F1
#
_cell.length_a   1.000
_cell.length_b   1.000
_cell.length_c   1.000
_cell.angle_alpha   90.00
_cell.angle_beta   90.00
_cell.angle_gamma   90.00
#
_symmetry.space_group_name_H-M   'P 1'
#
loop_
_entity.id
_entity.type
_entity.pdbx_description
1 polymer ?
#
loop_
_entity_poly.entity_id
_entity_poly.type
_entity_poly.pdbx_seq_one_letter_code
_entity_poly.pdbx_strand_id
1 'polypeptide(L)'
;MRCGDVTNAKSVFDRSTKKALPMYGAMMKGYIKNNSAKKAIDLFKEIKDPDEIAITLVCNACAQLATEKELNLLRTISSKIPNSFYSNPYVLTSLIDGFMRCGDVTC
;
A
#
# COMPACT_ATOMS: atom_id res chain seq x y z
N MET A 1 -11.93 4.66 -11.30
CA MET A 1 -10.95 5.06 -12.33
C MET A 1 -10.93 3.92 -13.32
N ARG A 2 -11.38 4.18 -14.55
CA ARG A 2 -11.54 3.16 -15.59
C ARG A 2 -10.20 2.46 -15.82
N CYS A 3 -10.21 1.16 -16.14
CA CYS A 3 -9.07 0.29 -16.45
C CYS A 3 -8.22 0.73 -17.66
N GLY A 4 -8.23 2.02 -18.01
CA GLY A 4 -7.76 2.51 -19.29
C GLY A 4 -6.25 2.69 -19.38
N ASP A 5 -5.53 2.94 -18.28
CA ASP A 5 -4.11 3.29 -18.48
C ASP A 5 -3.16 3.27 -17.27
N VAL A 6 -3.12 2.19 -16.50
CA VAL A 6 -2.02 2.03 -15.54
C VAL A 6 -0.67 2.06 -16.25
N THR A 7 -0.62 1.58 -17.49
CA THR A 7 0.59 1.55 -18.32
C THR A 7 1.04 2.96 -18.71
N ASN A 8 0.18 3.83 -19.24
CA ASN A 8 0.59 5.21 -19.53
C ASN A 8 0.79 6.03 -18.26
N ALA A 9 0.01 5.80 -17.20
CA ALA A 9 0.27 6.42 -15.89
C ALA A 9 1.67 6.04 -15.37
N LYS A 10 2.07 4.77 -15.52
CA LYS A 10 3.42 4.31 -15.21
C LYS A 10 4.47 4.97 -16.11
N SER A 11 4.22 5.09 -17.42
CA SER A 11 5.15 5.80 -18.31
C SER A 11 5.36 7.26 -17.92
N VAL A 12 4.31 7.97 -17.51
CA VAL A 12 4.41 9.37 -17.04
C VAL A 12 5.14 9.43 -15.70
N PHE A 13 4.83 8.51 -14.79
CA PHE A 13 5.51 8.38 -13.50
C PHE A 13 7.02 8.12 -13.67
N ASP A 14 7.40 7.26 -14.62
CA ASP A 14 8.79 6.89 -14.88
C ASP A 14 9.60 8.00 -15.52
N ARG A 15 8.97 8.81 -16.39
CA ARG A 15 9.59 10.00 -16.98
C ARG A 15 9.86 11.10 -15.95
N SER A 16 9.20 11.08 -14.79
CA SER A 16 9.46 12.06 -13.74
C SER A 16 10.80 11.77 -13.04
N THR A 17 11.71 12.75 -13.08
CA THR A 17 12.99 12.75 -12.37
C THR A 17 12.83 13.01 -10.87
N LYS A 18 11.73 13.65 -10.45
CA LYS A 18 11.39 13.92 -9.05
C LYS A 18 10.05 13.28 -8.73
N LYS A 19 10.08 12.12 -8.08
CA LYS A 19 8.88 11.42 -7.63
C LYS A 19 8.54 11.88 -6.22
N ALA A 20 7.41 12.57 -6.07
CA ALA A 20 6.91 13.00 -4.78
C ALA A 20 5.96 11.95 -4.18
N LEU A 21 5.80 11.95 -2.86
CA LEU A 21 4.97 10.98 -2.14
C LEU A 21 3.52 10.87 -2.66
N PRO A 22 2.81 11.97 -3.03
CA PRO A 22 1.49 11.86 -3.65
C PRO A 22 1.49 11.11 -4.99
N MET A 23 2.59 11.15 -5.75
CA MET A 23 2.72 10.40 -7.02
C MET A 23 2.79 8.90 -6.76
N TYR A 24 3.56 8.49 -5.75
CA TYR A 24 3.61 7.09 -5.29
C TYR A 24 2.21 6.63 -4.86
N GLY A 25 1.52 7.41 -4.03
CA GLY A 25 0.16 7.08 -3.59
C GLY A 25 -0.86 6.97 -4.73
N ALA A 26 -0.79 7.86 -5.73
CA ALA A 26 -1.63 7.78 -6.91
C ALA A 26 -1.38 6.49 -7.72
N MET A 27 -0.10 6.14 -7.90
CA MET A 27 0.29 4.95 -8.65
C MET A 27 -0.06 3.66 -7.90
N MET A 28 0.16 3.60 -6.59
CA MET A 28 -0.26 2.50 -5.72
C MET A 28 -1.78 2.29 -5.78
N LYS A 29 -2.57 3.36 -5.64
CA LYS A 29 -4.04 3.30 -5.82
C LYS A 29 -4.42 2.74 -7.19
N GLY A 30 -3.69 3.13 -8.23
CA GLY A 30 -3.86 2.61 -9.59
C GLY A 30 -3.62 1.10 -9.65
N TYR A 31 -2.52 0.61 -9.08
CA TYR A 31 -2.21 -0.83 -9.04
C TYR A 31 -3.22 -1.64 -8.23
N ILE A 32 -3.61 -1.18 -7.04
CA ILE A 32 -4.60 -1.84 -6.17
C ILE A 32 -5.96 -1.98 -6.87
N LYS A 33 -6.40 -0.95 -7.60
CA LYS A 33 -7.67 -0.99 -8.36
C LYS A 33 -7.65 -1.94 -9.55
N ASN A 34 -6.47 -2.33 -10.04
CA ASN A 34 -6.29 -3.21 -11.20
C ASN A 34 -5.72 -4.58 -10.80
N ASN A 35 -6.03 -5.05 -9.58
CA ASN A 35 -5.60 -6.36 -9.03
C ASN A 35 -4.08 -6.61 -9.14
N SER A 36 -3.29 -5.53 -9.16
CA SER A 36 -1.84 -5.56 -9.27
C SER A 36 -1.20 -5.19 -7.93
N ALA A 37 -1.78 -5.65 -6.82
CA ALA A 37 -1.38 -5.31 -5.45
C ALA A 37 0.12 -5.51 -5.19
N LYS A 38 0.72 -6.57 -5.76
CA LYS A 38 2.17 -6.81 -5.65
C LYS A 38 3.01 -5.64 -6.19
N LYS A 39 2.63 -5.06 -7.33
CA LYS A 39 3.30 -3.87 -7.88
C LYS A 39 3.10 -2.64 -7.00
N ALA A 40 1.97 -2.53 -6.30
CA ALA A 40 1.75 -1.47 -5.33
C ALA A 40 2.69 -1.60 -4.12
N ILE A 41 2.86 -2.83 -3.61
CA ILE A 41 3.80 -3.13 -2.51
C ILE A 41 5.25 -2.88 -2.92
N ASP A 42 5.63 -3.27 -4.14
CA ASP A 42 6.99 -3.04 -4.63
C ASP A 42 7.27 -1.53 -4.75
N LEU A 43 6.28 -0.75 -5.21
CA LEU A 43 6.40 0.70 -5.27
C LEU A 43 6.46 1.35 -3.87
N PHE A 44 5.76 0.78 -2.87
CA PHE A 44 5.85 1.23 -1.49
C PHE A 44 7.26 1.07 -0.91
N LYS A 45 7.97 -0.02 -1.25
CA LYS A 45 9.33 -0.27 -0.75
C LYS A 45 10.35 0.76 -1.24
N GLU A 46 10.05 1.50 -2.31
CA GLU A 46 10.89 2.61 -2.79
C GLU A 46 10.72 3.88 -1.96
N ILE A 47 9.66 3.98 -1.15
CA ILE A 47 9.37 5.14 -0.31
C ILE A 47 10.20 5.05 0.98
N LYS A 48 11.10 6.02 1.18
CA LYS A 48 11.93 6.09 2.39
C LYS A 48 11.14 6.49 3.63
N ASP A 49 10.31 7.52 3.50
CA ASP A 49 9.54 8.13 4.59
C ASP A 49 8.05 8.11 4.22
N PRO A 50 7.33 6.99 4.44
CA PRO A 50 5.94 6.86 4.07
C PRO A 50 5.03 7.70 4.98
N ASP A 51 4.02 8.33 4.39
CA ASP A 51 2.95 9.01 5.10
C ASP A 51 1.79 8.05 5.41
N GLU A 52 0.83 8.53 6.19
CA GLU A 52 -0.37 7.80 6.57
C GLU A 52 -1.14 7.24 5.35
N ILE A 53 -1.09 7.96 4.22
CA ILE A 53 -1.71 7.53 2.96
C ILE A 53 -0.97 6.33 2.37
N ALA A 54 0.36 6.39 2.24
CA ALA A 54 1.17 5.29 1.74
C ALA A 54 1.02 4.04 2.61
N ILE A 55 1.00 4.20 3.94
CA ILE A 55 0.74 3.11 4.90
C ILE A 55 -0.64 2.49 4.66
N THR A 56 -1.68 3.32 4.54
CA THR A 56 -3.05 2.83 4.27
C THR A 56 -3.12 2.04 2.96
N LEU A 57 -2.43 2.51 1.92
CA LEU A 57 -2.43 1.86 0.61
C LEU A 57 -1.67 0.53 0.59
N VAL A 58 -0.52 0.44 1.25
CA VAL A 58 0.20 -0.83 1.35
C VAL A 58 -0.61 -1.84 2.17
N CYS A 59 -1.30 -1.41 3.23
CA CYS A 59 -2.17 -2.30 4.01
C CYS A 59 -3.30 -2.88 3.15
N ASN A 60 -3.95 -2.04 2.34
CA ASN A 60 -4.98 -2.49 1.40
C ASN A 60 -4.41 -3.42 0.30
N ALA A 61 -3.17 -3.20 -0.14
CA ALA A 61 -2.51 -4.08 -1.09
C ALA A 61 -2.17 -5.45 -0.46
N CYS A 62 -1.69 -5.46 0.78
CA CYS A 62 -1.46 -6.68 1.55
C CYS A 62 -2.76 -7.47 1.72
N ALA A 63 -3.84 -6.79 2.13
CA ALA A 63 -5.19 -7.33 2.25
C ALA A 63 -5.70 -8.02 0.97
N GLN A 64 -5.39 -7.48 -0.21
CA GLN A 64 -5.77 -8.10 -1.50
C GLN A 64 -5.00 -9.38 -1.82
N LEU A 65 -3.75 -9.49 -1.37
CA LEU A 65 -2.93 -10.68 -1.63
C LEU A 65 -3.14 -11.77 -0.58
N ALA A 66 -3.39 -11.38 0.68
CA ALA A 66 -3.70 -12.28 1.79
C ALA A 66 -2.72 -13.47 1.92
N THR A 67 -1.40 -13.20 1.84
CA THR A 67 -0.36 -14.24 1.99
C THR A 67 0.45 -14.04 3.25
N GLU A 68 1.12 -15.10 3.71
CA GLU A 68 2.04 -15.06 4.87
C GLU A 68 3.14 -13.99 4.71
N LYS A 69 3.63 -13.79 3.49
CA LYS A 69 4.63 -12.75 3.18
C LYS A 69 4.10 -11.36 3.49
N GLU A 70 2.86 -11.08 3.10
CA GLU A 70 2.24 -9.78 3.33
C GLU A 70 1.85 -9.59 4.80
N LEU A 71 1.50 -10.67 5.50
CA LEU A 71 1.32 -10.63 6.96
C LEU A 71 2.61 -10.21 7.69
N ASN A 72 3.76 -10.76 7.28
CA ASN A 72 5.06 -10.37 7.84
C ASN A 72 5.44 -8.93 7.48
N LEU A 73 5.06 -8.45 6.29
CA LEU A 73 5.22 -7.05 5.92
C LEU A 73 4.37 -6.14 6.80
N LEU A 74 3.10 -6.47 7.04
CA LEU A 74 2.20 -5.71 7.94
C LEU A 74 2.78 -5.62 9.35
N ARG A 75 3.30 -6.71 9.92
CA ARG A 75 3.99 -6.72 11.23
C ARG A 75 5.22 -5.81 11.26
N THR A 76 5.97 -5.78 10.16
CA THR A 76 7.16 -4.93 10.03
C THR A 76 6.75 -3.46 9.95
N ILE A 77 5.67 -3.15 9.24
CA ILE A 77 5.13 -1.79 9.15
C ILE A 77 4.61 -1.34 10.51
N SER A 78 3.78 -2.14 11.18
CA SER A 78 3.21 -1.78 12.49
C SER A 78 4.29 -1.52 13.55
N SER A 79 5.40 -2.26 13.53
CA SER A 79 6.51 -2.04 14.48
C SER A 79 7.37 -0.81 14.17
N LYS A 80 7.32 -0.29 12.94
CA LYS A 80 8.18 0.83 12.49
C LYS A 80 7.46 2.17 12.38
N ILE A 81 6.13 2.19 12.23
CA ILE A 81 5.39 3.44 12.08
C ILE A 81 5.30 4.21 13.41
N PRO A 82 5.28 5.56 13.38
CA PRO A 82 5.15 6.37 14.58
C PRO A 82 3.80 6.15 15.29
N ASN A 83 3.78 6.27 16.62
CA ASN A 83 2.55 6.18 17.41
C ASN A 83 1.48 7.22 16.97
N SER A 84 1.89 8.37 16.42
CA SER A 84 0.96 9.38 15.90
C SER A 84 0.11 8.87 14.74
N PHE A 85 0.58 7.90 13.96
CA PHE A 85 -0.17 7.36 12.82
C PHE A 85 -1.33 6.46 13.29
N TYR A 86 -1.21 5.87 14.50
CA TYR A 86 -2.31 5.12 15.12
C TYR A 86 -3.46 6.02 15.57
N SER A 87 -3.29 7.35 15.61
CA SER A 87 -4.41 8.28 15.83
C SER A 87 -5.26 8.49 14.57
N ASN A 88 -4.76 8.11 13.39
CA ASN A 88 -5.53 8.21 12.16
C ASN A 88 -6.46 6.99 12.00
N PRO A 89 -7.80 7.17 11.96
CA PRO A 89 -8.74 6.06 11.82
C PRO A 89 -8.57 5.30 10.50
N TYR A 90 -8.16 5.96 9.41
CA TYR A 90 -7.92 5.29 8.13
C TYR A 90 -6.74 4.32 8.19
N VAL A 91 -5.65 4.71 8.86
CA VAL A 91 -4.48 3.85 9.08
C VAL A 91 -4.89 2.66 9.94
N LEU A 92 -5.55 2.91 11.07
CA LEU A 92 -6.03 1.85 11.96
C LEU A 92 -6.96 0.85 11.25
N THR A 93 -8.01 1.33 10.57
CA THR A 93 -8.96 0.46 9.88
C THR A 93 -8.28 -0.36 8.78
N SER A 94 -7.35 0.23 8.02
CA SER A 94 -6.62 -0.50 7.00
C SER A 94 -5.65 -1.55 7.56
N LEU A 95 -5.01 -1.27 8.69
CA LEU A 95 -4.17 -2.25 9.41
C LEU A 95 -5.02 -3.42 9.92
N ILE A 96 -6.16 -3.12 10.55
CA ILE A 96 -7.08 -4.15 11.05
C ILE A 96 -7.58 -5.03 9.91
N ASP A 97 -8.07 -4.44 8.80
CA ASP A 97 -8.51 -5.20 7.62
C ASP A 97 -7.37 -6.03 7.00
N GLY A 98 -6.17 -5.45 6.92
CA GLY A 98 -4.95 -6.13 6.47
C GLY A 98 -4.61 -7.36 7.32
N PHE A 99 -4.60 -7.21 8.65
CA PHE A 99 -4.34 -8.33 9.56
C PHE A 99 -5.43 -9.39 9.50
N MET A 100 -6.70 -8.99 9.44
CA MET A 100 -7.83 -9.92 9.34
C MET A 100 -7.78 -10.76 8.07
N ARG A 101 -7.42 -10.16 6.93
CA ARG A 101 -7.37 -10.87 5.64
C ARG A 101 -6.10 -11.69 5.46
N CYS A 102 -4.94 -11.20 5.90
CA CYS A 102 -3.67 -11.91 5.76
C CYS A 102 -3.49 -13.00 6.81
N GLY A 103 -4.07 -12.80 7.99
CA GLY A 103 -4.09 -13.77 9.07
C GLY A 103 -5.43 -14.47 9.15
N ASP A 104 -6.01 -14.84 7.99
CA ASP A 104 -7.28 -15.58 7.87
C ASP A 104 -7.44 -16.43 9.11
N VAL A 105 -8.40 -15.99 9.93
CA VAL A 105 -8.72 -16.55 11.22
C VAL A 105 -9.02 -18.02 10.98
N THR A 106 -8.03 -18.86 11.25
CA THR A 106 -8.23 -20.28 11.45
C THR A 106 -9.23 -20.43 12.59
N CYS A 107 -10.49 -20.51 12.22
CA CYS A 107 -11.59 -21.05 13.00
C CYS A 107 -12.24 -22.11 12.11
#